data_AF-A0A531JBV5-F1
#
_entry.id   AF-A0A531JBV5-F1
#
_cell.length_a   1.000
_cell.length_b   1.000
_cell.length_c   1.000
_cell.angle_alpha   90.00
_cell.angle_beta   90.00
_cell.angle_gamma   90.00
#
_symmetry.space_group_name_H-M   'P 1'
#
loop_
_entity.id
_entity.type
_entity.pdbx_description
1 polymer ?
#
loop_
_entity_poly.entity_id
_entity_poly.type
_entity_poly.pdbx_seq_one_letter_code
_entity_poly.pdbx_strand_id
1 'polypeptide(L)'
;ADLVSVHAENGEAGLRAVRLAHALGAEAGVVLRLETPVAAVTPFLSQVAFVTLLGTSIGVKGQGLSEQACPRLIEARALMR
;
A
#
# COMPACT_ATOMS: atom_id res chain seq x y z
N ALA A 1 5.94 17.81 -0.56
CA ALA A 1 5.14 16.88 0.25
C ALA A 1 6.11 16.15 1.15
N ASP A 2 5.79 16.00 2.42
CA ASP A 2 6.67 15.34 3.40
C ASP A 2 6.51 13.82 3.40
N LEU A 3 5.44 13.32 2.78
CA LEU A 3 5.12 11.89 2.70
C LEU A 3 4.39 11.59 1.38
N VAL A 4 4.80 10.52 0.70
CA VAL A 4 4.21 10.07 -0.57
C VAL A 4 3.89 8.59 -0.50
N SER A 5 2.66 8.20 -0.85
CA SER A 5 2.31 6.80 -1.02
C SER A 5 2.23 6.40 -2.49
N VAL A 6 2.61 5.16 -2.79
CA VAL A 6 2.55 4.59 -4.15
C VAL A 6 1.66 3.36 -4.16
N HIS A 7 1.03 3.09 -5.30
CA HIS A 7 0.31 1.83 -5.51
C HIS A 7 1.29 0.68 -5.74
N ALA A 8 1.14 -0.41 -4.98
CA ALA A 8 1.95 -1.62 -5.16
C ALA A 8 1.80 -2.20 -6.58
N GLU A 9 0.65 -1.98 -7.21
CA GLU A 9 0.33 -2.40 -8.58
C GLU A 9 1.23 -1.78 -9.65
N ASN A 10 1.94 -0.69 -9.31
CA ASN A 10 2.93 -0.09 -10.22
C ASN A 10 4.28 -0.83 -10.23
N GLY A 11 4.45 -1.87 -9.40
CA GLY A 11 5.65 -2.72 -9.36
C GLY A 11 6.94 -1.91 -9.24
N GLU A 12 7.89 -2.15 -10.14
CA GLU A 12 9.18 -1.45 -10.19
C GLU A 12 9.06 0.07 -10.33
N ALA A 13 8.02 0.58 -11.00
CA ALA A 13 7.80 2.02 -11.07
C ALA A 13 7.44 2.60 -9.69
N GLY A 14 6.66 1.86 -8.90
CA GLY A 14 6.36 2.18 -7.50
C GLY A 14 7.63 2.19 -6.65
N LEU A 15 8.48 1.15 -6.76
CA LEU A 15 9.73 1.07 -6.00
C LEU A 15 10.71 2.20 -6.37
N ARG A 16 10.80 2.59 -7.65
CA ARG A 16 11.58 3.76 -8.07
C ARG A 16 11.04 5.06 -7.44
N ALA A 17 9.71 5.22 -7.39
CA ALA A 17 9.09 6.39 -6.78
C ALA A 17 9.34 6.45 -5.26
N VAL A 18 9.31 5.32 -4.54
CA VAL A 18 9.70 5.23 -3.12
C VAL A 18 11.15 5.68 -2.92
N ARG A 19 12.08 5.13 -3.71
CA ARG A 19 13.50 5.54 -3.66
C ARG A 19 13.69 7.03 -3.93
N LEU A 20 12.95 7.59 -4.88
CA LEU A 20 13.00 9.01 -5.20
C LEU A 20 12.43 9.87 -4.06
N ALA A 21 11.31 9.47 -3.44
CA ALA A 21 10.74 10.18 -2.30
C ALA A 21 11.77 10.30 -1.16
N HIS A 22 12.43 9.19 -0.79
CA HIS A 22 13.50 9.19 0.20
C HIS A 22 14.68 10.08 -0.20
N ALA A 23 15.12 10.02 -1.46
CA ALA A 23 16.23 10.86 -1.95
C ALA A 23 15.91 12.36 -1.88
N LEU A 24 14.63 12.74 -1.91
CA LEU A 24 14.15 14.12 -1.78
C LEU A 24 13.82 14.50 -0.33
N GLY A 25 14.08 13.62 0.65
CA GLY A 25 13.83 13.86 2.08
C GLY A 25 12.39 13.65 2.52
N ALA A 26 11.54 13.04 1.70
CA ALA A 26 10.17 12.68 2.06
C ALA A 26 10.08 11.22 2.52
N GLU A 27 9.15 10.91 3.41
CA GLU A 27 8.82 9.54 3.84
C GLU A 27 7.94 8.83 2.78
N ALA A 28 7.94 7.50 2.77
CA ALA A 28 7.17 6.73 1.79
C ALA A 28 6.15 5.76 2.41
N GLY A 29 5.07 5.51 1.68
CA GLY A 29 4.05 4.50 1.97
C GLY A 29 3.72 3.65 0.75
N VAL A 30 3.07 2.51 0.98
CA VAL A 30 2.50 1.70 -0.11
C VAL A 30 1.01 1.50 0.08
N VAL A 31 0.25 1.59 -1.00
CA VAL A 31 -1.21 1.43 -1.05
C VAL A 31 -1.55 0.23 -1.91
N LEU A 32 -2.55 -0.54 -1.49
CA LEU A 32 -3.02 -1.72 -2.20
C LEU A 32 -4.51 -1.61 -2.48
N ARG A 33 -4.93 -1.83 -3.73
CA ARG A 33 -6.35 -1.94 -4.08
C ARG A 33 -6.99 -3.15 -3.40
N LEU A 34 -8.31 -3.11 -3.25
CA LEU A 34 -9.07 -4.15 -2.57
C LEU A 34 -8.91 -5.52 -3.24
N GLU A 35 -8.84 -5.56 -4.57
CA GLU A 35 -8.70 -6.78 -5.37
C GLU A 35 -7.26 -7.30 -5.48
N THR A 36 -6.26 -6.47 -5.19
CA THR A 36 -4.86 -6.88 -5.30
C THR A 36 -4.46 -7.72 -4.08
N PRO A 37 -3.78 -8.86 -4.25
CA PRO A 37 -3.35 -9.72 -3.13
C PRO A 37 -2.41 -8.99 -2.15
N VAL A 38 -2.57 -9.21 -0.85
CA VAL A 38 -1.75 -8.55 0.18
C VAL A 38 -0.26 -8.82 0.01
N ALA A 39 0.11 -10.02 -0.42
CA ALA A 39 1.51 -10.39 -0.72
C ALA A 39 2.23 -9.41 -1.69
N ALA A 40 1.52 -8.65 -2.51
CA ALA A 40 2.10 -7.65 -3.41
C ALA A 40 2.84 -6.52 -2.68
N VAL A 41 2.59 -6.29 -1.38
CA VAL A 41 3.32 -5.28 -0.59
C VAL A 41 4.73 -5.72 -0.21
N THR A 42 5.04 -7.01 -0.30
CA THR A 42 6.31 -7.61 0.20
C THR A 42 7.57 -6.87 -0.29
N PRO A 43 7.72 -6.52 -1.58
CA PRO A 43 8.91 -5.80 -2.06
C PRO A 43 9.10 -4.40 -1.47
N PHE A 44 8.02 -3.82 -0.92
CA PHE A 44 7.99 -2.45 -0.40
C PHE A 44 8.26 -2.40 1.11
N LEU A 45 8.01 -3.48 1.86
CA LEU A 45 7.96 -3.47 3.33
C LEU A 45 9.23 -2.95 4.01
N SER A 46 10.41 -3.16 3.42
CA SER A 46 11.69 -2.69 3.96
C SER A 46 11.99 -1.21 3.66
N GLN A 47 11.16 -0.55 2.86
CA GLN A 47 11.39 0.79 2.31
C GLN A 47 10.22 1.76 2.55
N VAL A 48 9.22 1.39 3.35
CA VAL A 48 8.04 2.24 3.59
C VAL A 48 7.71 2.29 5.06
N ALA A 49 7.25 3.45 5.54
CA ALA A 49 6.84 3.63 6.92
C ALA A 49 5.46 3.05 7.23
N PHE A 50 4.61 2.84 6.22
CA PHE A 50 3.26 2.32 6.41
C PHE A 50 2.70 1.63 5.15
N VAL A 51 1.71 0.77 5.37
CA VAL A 51 0.91 0.10 4.34
C VAL A 51 -0.55 0.51 4.49
N THR A 52 -1.18 0.89 3.39
CA THR A 52 -2.60 1.22 3.32
C THR A 52 -3.32 0.20 2.45
N LEU A 53 -4.37 -0.43 2.97
CA LEU A 53 -5.22 -1.34 2.22
C LEU A 53 -6.54 -0.64 1.93
N LEU A 54 -6.90 -0.49 0.65
CA LEU A 54 -8.19 0.08 0.29
C LEU A 54 -9.31 -0.89 0.73
N GLY A 55 -10.25 -0.37 1.51
CA GLY A 55 -11.40 -1.11 2.01
C GLY A 55 -12.59 -1.17 1.06
N THR A 56 -12.53 -0.46 -0.05
CA THR A 56 -13.55 -0.41 -1.11
C THR A 56 -12.88 -0.45 -2.48
N SER A 57 -13.62 -0.89 -3.50
CA SER A 57 -13.17 -0.79 -4.88
C SER A 57 -13.11 0.67 -5.31
N ILE A 58 -12.10 1.02 -6.11
CA ILE A 58 -11.95 2.37 -6.65
C ILE A 58 -13.12 2.68 -7.59
N GLY A 59 -13.67 3.90 -7.49
CA GLY A 59 -14.73 4.39 -8.37
C GLY A 59 -16.16 4.09 -7.89
N VAL A 60 -16.33 3.47 -6.73
CA VAL A 60 -17.65 3.18 -6.14
C VAL A 60 -17.98 4.23 -5.07
N LYS A 61 -19.19 4.81 -5.14
CA LYS A 61 -19.72 5.76 -4.14
C LYS A 61 -20.77 5.08 -3.26
N GLY A 62 -20.80 5.41 -1.97
CA GLY A 62 -21.84 4.94 -1.04
C GLY A 62 -21.73 3.46 -0.63
N GLN A 63 -20.65 2.77 -0.97
CA GLN A 63 -20.40 1.40 -0.52
C GLN A 63 -19.70 1.40 0.84
N GLY A 64 -20.17 0.52 1.73
CA GLY A 64 -19.54 0.26 3.02
C GLY A 64 -18.20 -0.47 2.88
N LEU A 65 -17.53 -0.65 4.01
CA LEU A 65 -16.27 -1.39 4.09
C LEU A 65 -16.48 -2.84 3.60
N SER A 66 -15.60 -3.31 2.71
CA SER A 66 -15.60 -4.71 2.28
C SER A 66 -15.37 -5.65 3.45
N GLU A 67 -16.07 -6.79 3.46
CA GLU A 67 -15.85 -7.88 4.42
C GLU A 67 -14.40 -8.40 4.40
N GLN A 68 -13.68 -8.19 3.28
CA GLN A 68 -12.28 -8.58 3.15
C GLN A 68 -11.31 -7.59 3.81
N ALA A 69 -11.75 -6.38 4.15
CA ALA A 69 -10.83 -5.33 4.64
C ALA A 69 -10.12 -5.73 5.94
N CYS A 70 -10.87 -6.21 6.93
CA CYS A 70 -10.29 -6.62 8.22
C CYS A 70 -9.41 -7.88 8.11
N PRO A 71 -9.83 -8.97 7.44
CA PRO A 71 -8.95 -10.12 7.17
C PRO A 71 -7.62 -9.72 6.51
N ARG A 72 -7.65 -8.80 5.53
CA ARG A 72 -6.44 -8.35 4.84
C ARG A 72 -5.48 -7.56 5.75
N LEU A 73 -5.98 -6.84 6.75
CA LEU A 73 -5.12 -6.19 7.75
C LEU A 73 -4.35 -7.21 8.59
N ILE A 74 -5.01 -8.33 8.94
CA ILE A 74 -4.38 -9.43 9.68
C ILE A 74 -3.29 -10.08 8.83
N GLU A 75 -3.58 -10.34 7.56
CA GLU A 75 -2.60 -10.88 6.60
C GLU A 75 -1.39 -9.94 6.45
N ALA A 76 -1.62 -8.64 6.27
CA ALA A 76 -0.54 -7.66 6.14
C ALA A 76 0.33 -7.62 7.40
N ARG A 77 -0.28 -7.69 8.59
CA ARG A 77 0.46 -7.75 9.86
C ARG A 77 1.34 -8.99 9.98
N ALA A 78 0.94 -10.11 9.39
CA ALA A 78 1.75 -11.33 9.41
C ALA A 78 3.04 -11.20 8.56
N LEU A 79 3.03 -10.33 7.53
CA LEU A 79 4.19 -10.05 6.68
C LEU A 79 5.18 -9.06 7.30
N MET A 80 4.78 -8.30 8.33
CA MET A 80 5.56 -7.24 8.98
C MET A 80 6.25 -7.68 10.28
N ARG A 81 6.28 -8.99 10.55
CA ARG A 81 6.97 -9.58 11.71
C ARG A 81 8.41 -9.90 11.37
#